data_AF-A0A0F7Q4U6-F1
#
_entry.id   AF-A0A0F7Q4U6-F1
#
_cell.length_a   1.000
_cell.length_b   1.000
_cell.length_c   1.000
_cell.angle_alpha   90.00
_cell.angle_beta   90.00
_cell.angle_gamma   90.00
#
_symmetry.space_group_name_H-M   'P 1'
#
loop_
_entity.id
_entity.type
_entity.pdbx_description
1 polymer ?
#
loop_
_entity_poly.entity_id
_entity_poly.type
_entity_poly.pdbx_seq_one_letter_code
_entity_poly.pdbx_strand_id
1 'polypeptide(L)'
;MEPGTYVRPHRHPHTFELLLPLRGRFVVLNFDDRGTVTHRAILGETCTVLEMAAGTWHAVLSLDTGGIIFEVKHGGYQPVAADDYAHWAPAEGEPGTTELMAWYAQAQVGDSAFAV
;
A
#
# COMPACT_ATOMS: atom_id res chain seq x y z
N MET A 1 -9.06 -6.19 -9.08
CA MET A 1 -8.29 -4.95 -9.14
C MET A 1 -7.67 -4.87 -10.53
N GLU A 2 -7.73 -3.70 -11.14
CA GLU A 2 -7.13 -3.45 -12.45
C GLU A 2 -5.85 -2.63 -12.30
N PRO A 3 -4.96 -2.60 -13.29
CA PRO A 3 -3.89 -1.61 -13.32
C PRO A 3 -4.48 -0.20 -13.16
N GLY A 4 -3.93 0.57 -12.22
CA GLY A 4 -4.49 1.87 -11.82
C GLY A 4 -5.43 1.83 -10.60
N THR A 5 -5.68 0.65 -10.02
CA THR A 5 -6.22 0.56 -8.65
C THR A 5 -5.07 0.63 -7.65
N TYR A 6 -5.14 1.59 -6.72
CA TYR A 6 -4.18 1.72 -5.62
C TYR A 6 -4.91 1.85 -4.28
N VAL A 7 -4.21 1.50 -3.21
CA VAL A 7 -4.61 1.81 -1.84
C VAL A 7 -3.69 2.91 -1.35
N ARG A 8 -4.28 4.05 -0.96
CA ARG A 8 -3.57 5.20 -0.37
C ARG A 8 -2.72 4.75 0.84
N PRO A 9 -1.53 5.34 1.09
CA PRO A 9 -0.75 4.95 2.25
C PRO A 9 -1.55 5.19 3.51
N HIS A 10 -1.67 4.14 4.32
CA HIS A 10 -2.43 4.15 5.53
C HIS A 10 -1.80 3.21 6.56
N ARG A 11 -2.32 3.23 7.78
CA ARG A 11 -1.93 2.28 8.83
C ARG A 11 -3.13 1.78 9.61
N HIS A 12 -2.94 0.65 10.27
CA HIS A 12 -3.90 0.08 11.21
C HIS A 12 -3.29 0.03 12.62
N PRO A 13 -3.54 1.03 13.49
CA PRO A 13 -2.91 1.08 14.82
C PRO A 13 -3.30 -0.09 15.75
N HIS A 14 -4.43 -0.73 15.48
CA HIS A 14 -5.03 -1.70 16.40
C HIS A 14 -4.82 -3.17 16.00
N THR A 15 -4.25 -3.42 14.82
CA THR A 15 -4.19 -4.78 14.27
C THR A 15 -3.09 -4.90 13.23
N PHE A 16 -2.49 -6.09 13.14
CA PHE A 16 -1.61 -6.41 12.02
C PHE A 16 -2.44 -6.50 10.73
N GLU A 17 -1.76 -6.44 9.59
CA GLU A 17 -2.35 -6.71 8.29
C GLU A 17 -1.51 -7.72 7.53
N LEU A 18 -2.16 -8.76 7.01
CA LEU A 18 -1.53 -9.76 6.15
C LEU A 18 -2.14 -9.69 4.77
N LEU A 19 -1.28 -9.63 3.76
CA LEU A 19 -1.64 -9.57 2.34
C LEU A 19 -1.12 -10.80 1.59
N LEU A 20 -2.01 -11.43 0.82
CA LEU A 20 -1.73 -12.58 -0.03
C LEU A 20 -2.41 -12.37 -1.40
N PRO A 21 -1.68 -12.39 -2.52
CA PRO A 21 -2.30 -12.37 -3.83
C PRO A 21 -2.90 -13.74 -4.14
N LEU A 22 -4.18 -13.76 -4.53
CA LEU A 22 -4.81 -14.96 -5.10
C LEU A 22 -4.65 -14.99 -6.63
N ARG A 23 -4.53 -13.81 -7.25
CA ARG A 23 -4.29 -13.65 -8.69
C ARG A 23 -3.60 -12.32 -8.98
N GLY A 24 -2.65 -12.34 -9.91
CA GLY A 24 -1.92 -11.16 -10.35
C GLY A 24 -0.87 -10.69 -9.36
N ARG A 25 -0.20 -9.58 -9.69
CA ARG A 25 0.87 -9.00 -8.89
C ARG A 25 0.51 -7.65 -8.30
N PHE A 26 1.08 -7.37 -7.13
CA PHE A 26 0.87 -6.12 -6.41
C PHE A 26 2.19 -5.61 -5.85
N VAL A 27 2.49 -4.32 -6.03
CA VAL A 27 3.53 -3.67 -5.26
C VAL A 27 2.96 -3.36 -3.88
N VAL A 28 3.68 -3.71 -2.83
CA VAL A 28 3.44 -3.24 -1.46
C VAL A 28 4.65 -2.45 -1.01
N LEU A 29 4.42 -1.22 -0.57
CA LEU A 29 5.43 -0.33 0.00
C LEU A 29 5.09 -0.09 1.46
N ASN A 30 6.11 -0.13 2.32
CA ASN A 30 5.98 0.36 3.70
C ASN A 30 6.76 1.65 3.86
N PHE A 31 6.33 2.50 4.79
CA PHE A 31 6.92 3.81 5.03
C PHE A 31 7.28 4.01 6.50
N ASP A 32 8.20 4.93 6.76
CA ASP A 32 8.33 5.58 8.07
C ASP A 32 7.32 6.74 8.21
N ASP A 33 7.28 7.38 9.39
CA ASP A 33 6.38 8.51 9.66
C ASP A 33 6.66 9.76 8.80
N ARG A 34 7.80 9.80 8.10
CA ARG A 34 8.17 10.89 7.17
C ARG A 34 7.84 10.56 5.72
N GLY A 35 7.31 9.36 5.44
CA GLY A 35 7.01 8.90 4.09
C GLY A 35 8.23 8.33 3.35
N THR A 36 9.34 8.02 4.03
CA THR A 36 10.47 7.30 3.41
C THR A 36 10.10 5.84 3.24
N VAL A 37 10.33 5.26 2.07
CA VAL A 37 10.12 3.83 1.82
C VAL A 37 11.09 3.02 2.67
N THR A 38 10.56 2.20 3.58
CA THR A 38 11.33 1.31 4.46
C THR A 38 11.33 -0.13 3.97
N HIS A 39 10.33 -0.51 3.18
CA HIS A 39 10.21 -1.85 2.60
C HIS A 39 9.51 -1.81 1.24
N ARG A 40 9.90 -2.72 0.36
CA ARG A 40 9.24 -2.95 -0.93
C ARG A 40 9.15 -4.45 -1.19
N ALA A 41 7.95 -4.91 -1.51
CA ALA A 41 7.69 -6.26 -1.98
C ALA A 41 6.82 -6.24 -3.23
N ILE A 42 6.96 -7.25 -4.08
CA ILE A 42 6.00 -7.56 -5.14
C ILE A 42 5.31 -8.87 -4.79
N LEU A 43 4.09 -8.76 -4.27
CA LEU A 43 3.23 -9.90 -4.02
C LEU A 43 2.96 -10.64 -5.34
N GLY A 44 3.13 -11.96 -5.34
CA GLY A 44 2.89 -12.81 -6.51
C GLY A 44 4.10 -12.93 -7.44
N GLU A 45 5.24 -12.36 -7.03
CA GLU A 45 6.50 -12.45 -7.76
C GLU A 45 7.68 -12.67 -6.82
N THR A 46 8.01 -11.67 -5.99
CA THR A 46 9.15 -11.71 -5.06
C THR A 46 8.74 -12.08 -3.63
N CYS A 47 7.45 -11.98 -3.32
CA CYS A 47 6.87 -12.26 -2.02
C CYS A 47 5.56 -13.03 -2.20
N THR A 48 5.38 -14.12 -1.46
CA THR A 48 4.11 -14.87 -1.49
C THR A 48 3.11 -14.28 -0.50
N VAL A 49 3.54 -14.03 0.74
CA VAL A 49 2.72 -13.49 1.82
C VAL A 49 3.52 -12.40 2.52
N LEU A 50 2.89 -11.25 2.77
CA LEU A 50 3.47 -10.17 3.56
C LEU A 50 2.58 -9.90 4.77
N GLU A 51 3.14 -10.04 5.97
CA GLU A 51 2.51 -9.59 7.21
C GLU A 51 3.20 -8.30 7.68
N MET A 52 2.40 -7.33 8.08
CA MET A 52 2.83 -6.02 8.57
C MET A 52 2.31 -5.85 10.00
N ALA A 53 3.19 -5.47 10.91
CA ALA A 53 2.81 -5.19 12.29
C ALA A 53 1.82 -4.03 12.37
N ALA A 54 1.03 -4.00 13.45
CA ALA A 54 0.12 -2.89 13.72
C ALA A 54 0.84 -1.53 13.68
N GLY A 55 0.19 -0.54 13.10
CA GLY A 55 0.73 0.81 12.93
C GLY A 55 1.72 0.98 11.77
N THR A 56 2.04 -0.07 11.01
CA THR A 56 2.91 0.05 9.82
C THR A 56 2.20 0.86 8.74
N TRP A 57 2.82 1.97 8.33
CA TRP A 57 2.39 2.71 7.15
C TRP A 57 2.66 1.89 5.90
N HIS A 58 1.64 1.66 5.09
CA HIS A 58 1.79 0.89 3.86
C HIS A 58 0.79 1.29 2.78
N ALA A 59 1.15 1.01 1.53
CA ALA A 59 0.34 1.24 0.33
C ALA A 59 0.40 0.05 -0.62
N VAL A 60 -0.60 -0.09 -1.48
CA VAL A 60 -0.69 -1.18 -2.45
C VAL A 60 -0.97 -0.63 -3.85
N LEU A 61 -0.33 -1.18 -4.87
CA LEU A 61 -0.64 -0.91 -6.28
C LEU A 61 -0.86 -2.23 -7.03
N SER A 62 -1.99 -2.35 -7.74
CA SER A 62 -2.25 -3.47 -8.65
C SER A 62 -1.46 -3.31 -9.96
N LEU A 63 -0.74 -4.34 -10.38
CA LEU A 63 0.07 -4.33 -11.61
C LEU A 63 -0.59 -5.04 -12.79
N ASP A 64 -1.38 -6.07 -12.53
CA ASP A 64 -1.99 -6.92 -13.54
C ASP A 64 -3.52 -6.75 -13.59
N THR A 65 -4.12 -7.04 -14.75
CA THR A 65 -5.58 -7.10 -14.95
C THR A 65 -6.22 -8.27 -14.21
N GLY A 66 -7.38 -8.01 -13.59
CA GLY A 66 -8.13 -9.00 -12.83
C GLY A 66 -7.43 -9.47 -11.56
N GLY A 67 -6.59 -8.62 -10.95
CA GLY A 67 -5.90 -8.90 -9.71
C GLY A 67 -6.85 -9.17 -8.55
N ILE A 68 -6.53 -10.14 -7.70
CA ILE A 68 -7.28 -10.48 -6.48
C ILE A 68 -6.30 -10.57 -5.32
N ILE A 69 -6.54 -9.77 -4.28
CA ILE A 69 -5.80 -9.82 -3.02
C ILE A 69 -6.70 -10.34 -1.91
N PHE A 70 -6.14 -11.19 -1.06
CA PHE A 70 -6.75 -11.68 0.17
C PHE A 70 -6.05 -10.99 1.34
N GLU A 71 -6.86 -10.44 2.24
CA GLU A 71 -6.40 -9.62 3.36
C GLU A 71 -6.92 -10.21 4.67
N VAL A 72 -6.06 -10.24 5.70
CA VAL A 72 -6.43 -10.64 7.06
C VAL A 72 -5.99 -9.58 8.05
N LYS A 73 -6.94 -9.19 8.91
CA LYS A 73 -6.74 -8.34 10.08
C LYS A 73 -7.37 -9.03 11.28
N HIS A 74 -6.75 -8.90 12.46
CA HIS A 74 -7.33 -9.38 13.71
C HIS A 74 -8.46 -8.46 14.18
N GLY A 75 -9.61 -9.06 14.55
CA GLY A 75 -10.78 -8.36 15.07
C GLY A 75 -11.87 -8.11 14.03
N GLY A 76 -12.93 -7.40 14.44
CA GLY A 76 -13.97 -6.96 13.52
C GLY A 76 -13.46 -5.86 12.58
N TYR A 77 -14.12 -5.71 11.42
CA TYR A 77 -13.80 -4.64 10.49
C TYR A 77 -13.91 -3.27 11.16
N GLN A 78 -12.86 -2.46 11.01
CA GLN A 78 -12.81 -1.07 11.44
C GLN A 78 -12.35 -0.21 10.26
N PRO A 79 -13.13 0.81 9.85
CA PRO A 79 -12.67 1.76 8.85
C PRO A 79 -11.39 2.48 9.29
N VAL A 80 -10.51 2.77 8.34
CA VAL A 80 -9.32 3.60 8.59
C VAL A 80 -9.77 5.02 8.95
N ALA A 81 -9.27 5.55 10.06
CA ALA A 81 -9.53 6.93 10.48
C ALA A 81 -8.80 7.94 9.59
N ALA A 82 -9.28 9.18 9.52
CA ALA A 82 -8.68 10.21 8.66
C ALA A 82 -7.19 10.45 8.97
N ASP A 83 -6.82 10.42 10.26
CA ASP A 83 -5.45 10.62 10.75
C ASP A 83 -4.51 9.43 10.47
N ASP A 84 -5.08 8.28 10.06
CA ASP A 84 -4.33 7.08 9.71
C ASP A 84 -4.18 6.91 8.20
N TYR A 85 -4.48 7.95 7.43
CA TYR A 85 -4.03 8.11 6.05
C TYR A 85 -2.88 9.11 5.97
N ALA A 86 -1.87 8.82 5.15
CA ALA A 86 -0.76 9.72 4.95
C ALA A 86 -1.22 11.03 4.25
N HIS A 87 -1.08 12.17 4.94
CA HIS A 87 -1.52 13.47 4.44
C HIS A 87 -0.86 13.92 3.13
N TRP A 88 0.35 13.44 2.84
CA TRP A 88 1.09 13.76 1.63
C TRP A 88 0.56 13.03 0.38
N ALA A 89 -0.17 11.93 0.55
CA ALA A 89 -0.71 11.17 -0.57
C ALA A 89 -2.11 11.66 -0.93
N PRO A 90 -2.41 11.93 -2.22
CA PRO A 90 -3.76 12.24 -2.67
C PRO A 90 -4.75 11.11 -2.34
N ALA A 91 -6.02 11.48 -2.19
CA ALA A 91 -7.12 10.53 -2.14
C ALA A 91 -7.47 10.02 -3.56
N GLU A 92 -8.21 8.92 -3.65
CA GLU A 92 -8.65 8.40 -4.94
C GLU A 92 -9.43 9.47 -5.72
N GLY A 93 -9.05 9.68 -6.98
CA GLY A 93 -9.67 10.68 -7.86
C GLY A 93 -9.13 12.10 -7.70
N GLU A 94 -8.29 12.38 -6.69
CA GLU A 94 -7.67 13.70 -6.52
C GLU A 94 -6.45 13.90 -7.44
N PRO A 95 -6.09 15.15 -7.78
CA PRO A 95 -4.88 15.47 -8.53
C PRO A 95 -3.62 14.86 -7.89
N GLY A 96 -2.68 14.38 -8.71
CA GLY A 96 -1.46 13.73 -8.24
C GLY A 96 -1.57 12.20 -8.10
N THR A 97 -2.77 11.62 -8.23
CA THR A 97 -2.98 10.17 -8.11
C THR A 97 -2.19 9.39 -9.17
N THR A 98 -2.16 9.87 -10.41
CA THR A 98 -1.43 9.23 -11.53
C THR A 98 0.07 9.21 -11.26
N GLU A 99 0.61 10.33 -10.80
CA GLU A 99 2.02 10.51 -10.47
C GLU A 99 2.41 9.64 -9.27
N LEU A 100 1.55 9.56 -8.24
CA LEU A 100 1.74 8.69 -7.09
C LEU A 100 1.81 7.22 -7.49
N MET A 101 0.88 6.75 -8.34
CA MET A 101 0.89 5.36 -8.81
C MET A 101 2.12 5.05 -9.68
N ALA A 102 2.52 5.98 -10.54
CA ALA A 102 3.75 5.85 -11.32
C ALA A 102 4.98 5.76 -10.39
N TRP A 103 5.01 6.55 -9.31
CA TRP A 103 6.04 6.47 -8.29
C TRP A 103 6.02 5.12 -7.56
N TYR A 104 4.86 4.64 -7.10
CA TYR A 104 4.76 3.32 -6.44
C TYR A 104 5.35 2.19 -7.26
N ALA A 105 5.13 2.20 -8.58
CA ALA A 105 5.63 1.14 -9.46
C ALA A 105 7.17 1.01 -9.41
N GLN A 106 7.89 2.11 -9.20
CA GLN A 106 9.34 2.20 -9.32
C GLN A 106 10.10 2.54 -8.03
N ALA A 107 9.43 3.08 -7.01
CA ALA A 107 10.05 3.51 -5.75
C ALA A 107 10.87 2.38 -5.12
N GLN A 108 12.00 2.74 -4.51
CA GLN A 108 12.92 1.83 -3.84
C GLN A 108 13.07 2.20 -2.36
N VAL A 109 13.59 1.26 -1.57
CA VAL A 109 13.90 1.51 -0.16
C VAL A 109 14.87 2.69 -0.05
N GLY A 110 14.53 3.66 0.80
CA GLY A 110 15.28 4.91 0.99
C GLY A 110 14.72 6.10 0.20
N ASP A 111 13.84 5.89 -0.78
CA ASP A 111 13.18 6.99 -1.49
C ASP A 111 12.19 7.69 -0.54
N SER A 112 12.24 9.03 -0.49
CA SER A 112 11.22 9.83 0.21
C SER A 112 9.97 9.97 -0.65
N ALA A 113 8.81 10.02 0.02
CA ALA A 113 7.53 10.26 -0.62
C ALA A 113 7.55 11.49 -1.54
N PHE A 114 6.86 11.32 -2.67
CA PHE A 114 6.65 12.33 -3.70
C PHE A 114 6.05 13.61 -3.09
N ALA A 115 6.83 14.68 -3.04
CA ALA A 115 6.32 16.03 -2.78
C ALA A 115 5.79 16.58 -4.10
N VAL A 116 4.46 16.79 -4.19
CA VAL A 116 3.83 17.59 -5.25
C VAL A 116 3.91 19.06 -4.88
#